data_AF-A0A2X3EET0-F1
#
_entry.id   AF-A0A2X3EET0-F1
#
_cell.length_a   1.000
_cell.length_b   1.000
_cell.length_c   1.000
_cell.angle_alpha   90.00
_cell.angle_beta   90.00
_cell.angle_gamma   90.00
#
_symmetry.space_group_name_H-M   'P 1'
#
loop_
_entity.id
_entity.type
_entity.pdbx_description
1 polymer ?
#
loop_
_entity_poly.entity_id
_entity_poly.type
_entity_poly.pdbx_seq_one_letter_code
_entity_poly.pdbx_strand_id
1 'polypeptide(L)'
;MSVMLSAASCLDWAAKLTGLASVPALIAAVQTADESAGPVWFLPYLSGERTPHNNPQAKGVFFGLTHQHGPAELARAVLEGVGYALADGMDVVHACGIKPQSITLIGGGARSAYWRQMLADISGLQLDYRTGGDVGPALGAARLAQLAVHDEADRPGC
;
A
#
# COMPACT_ATOMS: atom_id res chain seq x y z
N MET A 1 7.49 13.71 2.54
CA MET A 1 6.80 12.82 1.57
C MET A 1 7.58 11.51 1.51
N SER A 2 6.90 10.37 1.61
CA SER A 2 7.49 9.05 1.35
C SER A 2 7.06 8.57 -0.03
N VAL A 3 7.97 7.96 -0.78
CA VAL A 3 7.68 7.39 -2.10
C VAL A 3 8.22 5.98 -2.17
N MET A 4 7.34 5.02 -2.44
CA MET A 4 7.66 3.62 -2.71
C MET A 4 7.54 3.35 -4.20
N LEU A 5 8.59 2.82 -4.84
CA LEU A 5 8.62 2.68 -6.31
C LEU A 5 7.75 1.54 -6.86
N SER A 6 7.55 0.48 -6.07
CA SER A 6 6.97 -0.78 -6.58
C SER A 6 5.70 -1.25 -5.87
N ALA A 7 5.11 -0.46 -4.97
CA ALA A 7 3.98 -0.84 -4.09
C ALA A 7 2.90 -1.70 -4.77
N ALA A 8 2.06 -1.11 -5.61
CA ALA A 8 0.97 -1.84 -6.29
C ALA A 8 1.50 -2.82 -7.34
N SER A 9 2.59 -2.45 -8.04
CA SER A 9 3.17 -3.31 -9.09
C SER A 9 3.72 -4.64 -8.56
N CYS A 10 4.08 -4.73 -7.28
CA CYS A 10 4.46 -5.99 -6.65
C CYS A 10 3.31 -7.00 -6.66
N LEU A 11 2.07 -6.56 -6.46
CA LEU A 11 0.90 -7.43 -6.48
C LEU A 11 0.63 -7.93 -7.90
N ASP A 12 0.68 -7.05 -8.90
CA ASP A 12 0.53 -7.45 -10.31
C ASP A 12 1.65 -8.42 -10.74
N TRP A 13 2.88 -8.17 -10.31
CA TRP A 13 4.02 -9.03 -10.57
C TRP A 13 3.86 -10.40 -9.90
N ALA A 14 3.44 -10.43 -8.63
CA ALA A 14 3.24 -11.66 -7.88
C ALA A 14 2.11 -12.51 -8.47
N ALA A 15 1.00 -11.89 -8.89
CA ALA A 15 -0.09 -12.60 -9.57
C ALA A 15 0.41 -13.33 -10.82
N LYS A 16 1.25 -12.68 -11.64
CA LYS A 16 1.87 -13.31 -12.81
C LYS A 16 2.84 -14.42 -12.42
N LEU A 17 3.67 -14.18 -11.40
CA LEU A 17 4.67 -15.15 -10.92
C LEU A 17 4.03 -16.44 -10.43
N THR A 18 2.89 -16.33 -9.73
CA THR A 18 2.18 -17.47 -9.16
C THR A 18 1.13 -18.10 -10.09
N GLY A 19 0.94 -17.52 -11.29
CA GLY A 19 -0.07 -17.98 -12.25
C GLY A 19 -1.52 -17.61 -11.89
N LEU A 20 -1.72 -16.67 -10.96
CA LEU A 20 -3.04 -16.18 -10.58
C LEU A 20 -3.54 -15.14 -11.60
N ALA A 21 -4.83 -15.22 -11.94
CA ALA A 21 -5.40 -14.47 -13.05
C ALA A 21 -5.42 -12.93 -12.86
N SER A 22 -5.37 -12.45 -11.62
CA SER A 22 -5.48 -11.02 -11.32
C SER A 22 -5.03 -10.68 -9.90
N VAL A 23 -4.85 -9.39 -9.60
CA VAL A 23 -4.60 -8.92 -8.22
C VAL A 23 -5.73 -9.29 -7.25
N PRO A 24 -7.04 -9.15 -7.59
CA PRO A 24 -8.09 -9.68 -6.74
C PRO A 24 -7.98 -11.19 -6.45
N ALA A 25 -7.58 -11.98 -7.46
CA ALA A 25 -7.34 -13.43 -7.26
C ALA A 25 -6.14 -13.71 -6.35
N LEU A 26 -5.06 -12.91 -6.47
CA LEU A 26 -3.92 -12.94 -5.55
C LEU A 26 -4.35 -12.67 -4.10
N ILE A 27 -5.11 -11.60 -3.88
CA ILE A 27 -5.60 -11.22 -2.55
C ILE A 27 -6.52 -12.31 -1.96
N ALA A 28 -7.40 -12.89 -2.79
CA ALA A 28 -8.27 -13.97 -2.35
C ALA A 28 -7.48 -15.24 -1.96
N ALA A 29 -6.42 -15.58 -2.70
CA ALA A 29 -5.58 -16.74 -2.41
C ALA A 29 -4.84 -16.63 -1.07
N VAL A 30 -4.59 -15.42 -0.55
CA VAL A 30 -3.96 -15.25 0.77
C VAL A 30 -4.76 -15.91 1.88
N GLN A 31 -6.10 -15.91 1.77
CA GLN A 31 -6.98 -16.51 2.78
C GLN A 31 -6.90 -18.05 2.82
N THR A 32 -6.27 -18.67 1.83
CA THR A 32 -6.03 -20.11 1.78
C THR A 32 -4.59 -20.48 2.14
N ALA A 33 -3.79 -19.52 2.59
CA ALA A 33 -2.42 -19.80 3.01
C ALA A 33 -2.40 -20.70 4.25
N ASP A 34 -1.45 -21.63 4.29
CA ASP A 34 -1.21 -22.50 5.41
C ASP A 34 -0.56 -21.72 6.56
N GLU A 35 -1.30 -21.53 7.65
CA GLU A 35 -0.79 -20.88 8.86
C GLU A 35 0.30 -21.68 9.58
N SER A 36 0.44 -22.98 9.28
CA SER A 36 1.51 -23.82 9.82
C SER A 36 2.80 -23.75 9.00
N ALA A 37 2.74 -23.22 7.77
CA ALA A 37 3.93 -22.95 6.98
C ALA A 37 4.76 -21.84 7.65
N GLY A 38 6.08 -21.98 7.59
CA GLY A 38 7.00 -20.97 8.11
C GLY A 38 6.78 -19.58 7.47
N PRO A 39 7.28 -18.51 8.09
CA PRO A 39 7.16 -17.18 7.50
C PRO A 39 8.06 -17.06 6.26
N VAL A 40 7.51 -16.49 5.19
CA VAL A 40 8.27 -16.04 4.01
C VAL A 40 8.32 -14.53 4.03
N TRP A 41 9.53 -13.98 3.98
CA TRP A 41 9.74 -12.54 3.94
C TRP A 41 9.85 -12.08 2.49
N PHE A 42 9.14 -11.00 2.17
CA PHE A 42 9.26 -10.34 0.87
C PHE A 42 9.80 -8.92 1.03
N LEU A 43 10.91 -8.62 0.36
CA LEU A 43 11.36 -7.25 0.16
C LEU A 43 10.80 -6.73 -1.17
N PRO A 44 10.03 -5.64 -1.19
CA PRO A 44 9.28 -5.21 -2.37
C PRO A 44 10.05 -4.32 -3.36
N TYR A 45 11.38 -4.33 -3.34
CA TYR A 45 12.21 -3.36 -4.07
C TYR A 45 12.50 -3.75 -5.54
N LEU A 46 11.45 -4.12 -6.29
CA LEU A 46 11.58 -4.63 -7.66
C LEU A 46 12.21 -3.61 -8.64
N SER A 47 11.99 -2.32 -8.41
CA SER A 47 12.50 -1.22 -9.24
C SER A 47 13.59 -0.39 -8.55
N GLY A 48 14.29 -0.96 -7.57
CA GLY A 48 15.03 -0.18 -6.57
C GLY A 48 14.08 0.43 -5.54
N GLU A 49 14.59 1.32 -4.69
CA GLU A 49 13.74 2.01 -3.71
C GLU A 49 14.14 3.46 -3.47
N ARG A 50 13.14 4.32 -3.25
CA ARG A 50 13.31 5.73 -2.86
C ARG A 50 13.20 5.91 -1.35
N THR A 51 12.09 5.51 -0.76
CA THR A 51 11.87 5.58 0.69
C THR A 51 11.53 4.19 1.19
N PRO A 52 12.16 3.70 2.28
CA PRO A 52 13.02 4.43 3.22
C PRO A 52 14.51 4.48 2.82
N HIS A 53 14.97 3.61 1.91
CA HIS A 53 16.40 3.31 1.76
C HIS A 53 17.18 4.22 0.82
N ASN A 54 16.49 4.91 -0.10
CA ASN A 54 17.09 5.68 -1.18
C ASN A 54 18.21 4.93 -1.93
N ASN A 55 17.92 3.69 -2.32
CA ASN A 55 18.87 2.78 -2.94
C ASN A 55 18.34 2.32 -4.33
N PRO A 56 18.88 2.85 -5.44
CA PRO A 56 18.47 2.45 -6.79
C PRO A 56 18.89 1.02 -7.15
N GLN A 57 19.83 0.42 -6.40
CA GLN A 57 20.31 -0.94 -6.62
C GLN A 57 19.56 -1.98 -5.78
N ALA A 58 18.63 -1.57 -4.91
CA ALA A 58 17.79 -2.50 -4.16
C ALA A 58 17.03 -3.45 -5.11
N LYS A 59 16.77 -4.67 -4.62
CA LYS A 59 16.11 -5.73 -5.38
C LYS A 59 15.02 -6.38 -4.56
N GLY A 60 14.03 -6.94 -5.28
CA GLY A 60 13.04 -7.79 -4.66
C GLY A 60 13.67 -9.08 -4.15
N VAL A 61 13.24 -9.55 -2.98
CA VAL A 61 13.77 -10.77 -2.35
C VAL A 61 12.61 -11.55 -1.76
N PHE A 62 12.57 -12.86 -2.03
CA PHE A 62 11.87 -13.80 -1.17
C PHE A 62 12.90 -14.52 -0.29
N PHE A 63 12.68 -14.53 1.02
CA PHE A 63 13.57 -15.16 1.99
C PHE A 63 12.79 -16.10 2.92
N GLY A 64 13.33 -17.29 3.18
CA GLY A 64 12.70 -18.30 4.04
C GLY A 64 11.90 -19.39 3.31
N LEU A 65 12.03 -19.49 1.98
CA LEU A 65 11.31 -20.50 1.20
C LEU A 65 11.74 -21.93 1.58
N THR A 66 10.75 -22.80 1.64
CA THR A 66 10.81 -24.26 1.83
C THR A 66 9.74 -24.92 0.95
N HIS A 67 9.74 -26.24 0.84
CA HIS A 67 8.75 -27.01 0.08
C HIS A 67 7.29 -26.87 0.58
N GLN A 68 7.06 -26.29 1.75
CA GLN A 68 5.72 -26.04 2.28
C GLN A 68 5.04 -24.81 1.66
N HIS A 69 5.79 -23.95 0.97
CA HIS A 69 5.27 -22.69 0.46
C HIS A 69 4.80 -22.82 -0.98
N GLY A 70 3.60 -22.31 -1.25
CA GLY A 70 3.01 -22.24 -2.57
C GLY A 70 2.52 -20.83 -2.92
N PRO A 71 1.66 -20.72 -3.95
CA PRO A 71 1.09 -19.45 -4.41
C PRO A 71 0.44 -18.59 -3.31
N ALA A 72 -0.24 -19.22 -2.35
CA ALA A 72 -0.96 -18.53 -1.29
C ALA A 72 0.00 -17.89 -0.26
N GLU A 73 1.03 -18.62 0.17
CA GLU A 73 2.05 -18.13 1.10
C GLU A 73 2.90 -17.03 0.46
N LEU A 74 3.23 -17.18 -0.83
CA LEU A 74 3.92 -16.13 -1.58
C LEU A 74 3.05 -14.88 -1.74
N ALA A 75 1.75 -15.05 -1.98
CA ALA A 75 0.80 -13.94 -2.03
C ALA A 75 0.75 -13.20 -0.68
N ARG A 76 0.67 -13.95 0.43
CA ARG A 76 0.70 -13.40 1.80
C ARG A 76 1.97 -12.58 2.02
N ALA A 77 3.12 -13.19 1.75
CA ALA A 77 4.42 -12.55 1.90
C ALA A 77 4.52 -11.24 1.11
N VAL A 78 3.97 -11.19 -0.11
CA VAL A 78 3.97 -9.97 -0.93
C VAL A 78 3.10 -8.87 -0.32
N LEU A 79 1.88 -9.20 0.12
CA LEU A 79 0.99 -8.22 0.76
C LEU A 79 1.60 -7.66 2.05
N GLU A 80 2.17 -8.54 2.88
CA GLU A 80 2.84 -8.18 4.12
C GLU A 80 4.10 -7.36 3.86
N GLY A 81 4.97 -7.80 2.94
CA GLY A 81 6.21 -7.12 2.58
C GLY A 81 5.98 -5.70 2.05
N VAL A 82 4.94 -5.51 1.22
CA VAL A 82 4.53 -4.16 0.80
C VAL A 82 3.98 -3.36 1.98
N GLY A 83 3.20 -3.98 2.87
CA GLY A 83 2.70 -3.35 4.08
C GLY A 83 3.80 -2.87 5.03
N TYR A 84 4.82 -3.70 5.27
CA TYR A 84 5.97 -3.34 6.08
C TYR A 84 6.78 -2.20 5.47
N ALA A 85 7.03 -2.23 4.15
CA ALA A 85 7.72 -1.13 3.49
C ALA A 85 6.93 0.20 3.52
N LEU A 86 5.59 0.13 3.47
CA LEU A 86 4.73 1.29 3.68
C LEU A 86 4.85 1.81 5.11
N ALA A 87 4.88 0.92 6.12
CA ALA A 87 5.08 1.30 7.52
C ALA A 87 6.44 1.97 7.76
N ASP A 88 7.53 1.42 7.20
CA ASP A 88 8.83 2.08 7.23
C ASP A 88 8.76 3.49 6.60
N GLY A 89 8.04 3.61 5.48
CA GLY A 89 7.80 4.89 4.82
C GLY A 89 7.01 5.88 5.68
N MET A 90 6.03 5.38 6.46
CA MET A 90 5.27 6.19 7.42
C MET A 90 6.17 6.66 8.55
N ASP A 91 7.02 5.79 9.09
CA ASP A 91 7.95 6.13 10.17
C ASP A 91 8.96 7.20 9.76
N VAL A 92 9.47 7.17 8.52
CA VAL A 92 10.32 8.24 7.97
C VAL A 92 9.59 9.59 7.96
N VAL A 93 8.29 9.60 7.63
CA VAL A 93 7.48 10.84 7.66
C VAL A 93 7.21 11.28 9.10
N HIS A 94 6.89 10.35 10.00
CA HIS A 94 6.63 10.64 11.41
C HIS A 94 7.87 11.17 12.14
N ALA A 95 9.06 10.74 11.73
CA ALA A 95 10.34 11.26 12.25
C ALA A 95 10.53 12.76 11.97
N CYS A 96 9.80 13.35 11.01
CA CYS A 96 9.77 14.80 10.80
C CYS A 96 8.93 15.58 11.83
N GLY A 97 8.34 14.90 12.83
CA GLY A 97 7.62 15.51 13.94
C GLY A 97 6.10 15.60 13.76
N ILE A 98 5.55 15.05 12.68
CA ILE A 98 4.11 15.05 12.39
C ILE A 98 3.58 13.63 12.57
N LYS A 99 2.63 13.42 13.48
CA LYS A 99 1.90 12.15 13.63
C LYS A 99 0.41 12.40 13.42
N PRO A 100 -0.20 11.86 12.34
CA PRO A 100 -1.62 12.06 12.08
C PRO A 100 -2.48 11.24 13.05
N GLN A 101 -3.71 11.69 13.31
CA GLN A 101 -4.69 10.91 14.09
C GLN A 101 -5.29 9.75 13.28
N SER A 102 -5.41 9.92 11.95
CA SER A 102 -5.82 8.88 11.02
C SER A 102 -5.15 9.06 9.66
N ILE A 103 -5.07 7.98 8.89
CA ILE A 103 -4.49 7.96 7.55
C ILE A 103 -5.59 7.64 6.56
N THR A 104 -5.82 8.51 5.57
CA THR A 104 -6.75 8.19 4.48
C THR A 104 -6.05 7.32 3.44
N LEU A 105 -6.58 6.12 3.21
CA LEU A 105 -6.07 5.19 2.20
C LEU A 105 -6.85 5.32 0.89
N ILE A 106 -6.13 5.56 -0.20
CA ILE A 106 -6.68 5.69 -1.56
C ILE A 106 -5.95 4.76 -2.55
N GLY A 107 -6.46 4.67 -3.78
CA GLY A 107 -5.87 3.87 -4.86
C GLY A 107 -6.43 2.46 -4.97
N GLY A 108 -6.00 1.71 -5.99
CA GLY A 108 -6.56 0.40 -6.33
C GLY A 108 -6.46 -0.63 -5.19
N GLY A 109 -5.37 -0.58 -4.43
CA GLY A 109 -5.15 -1.43 -3.25
C GLY A 109 -6.18 -1.26 -2.14
N ALA A 110 -6.66 -0.04 -1.94
CA ALA A 110 -7.60 0.32 -0.87
C ALA A 110 -8.98 -0.35 -1.02
N ARG A 111 -9.29 -0.88 -2.22
CA ARG A 111 -10.57 -1.56 -2.48
C ARG A 111 -10.72 -2.86 -1.69
N SER A 112 -9.62 -3.53 -1.37
CA SER A 112 -9.63 -4.77 -0.58
C SER A 112 -9.83 -4.46 0.91
N ALA A 113 -10.94 -4.95 1.49
CA ALA A 113 -11.15 -4.86 2.93
C ALA A 113 -10.10 -5.65 3.73
N TYR A 114 -9.70 -6.82 3.21
CA TYR A 114 -8.67 -7.67 3.81
C TYR A 114 -7.33 -6.93 3.88
N TRP A 115 -6.88 -6.35 2.76
CA TRP A 115 -5.59 -5.66 2.75
C TRP A 115 -5.62 -4.37 3.56
N ARG A 116 -6.76 -3.67 3.61
CA ARG A 116 -6.95 -2.53 4.52
C ARG A 116 -6.74 -2.91 5.97
N GLN A 117 -7.34 -4.01 6.42
CA GLN A 117 -7.18 -4.47 7.80
C GLN A 117 -5.71 -4.83 8.07
N MET A 118 -5.07 -5.59 7.19
CA MET A 118 -3.66 -5.94 7.30
C MET A 118 -2.75 -4.69 7.40
N LEU A 119 -2.98 -3.67 6.58
CA LEU A 119 -2.19 -2.42 6.66
C LEU A 119 -2.43 -1.67 7.99
N ALA A 120 -3.65 -1.70 8.53
CA ALA A 120 -3.95 -1.13 9.84
C ALA A 120 -3.23 -1.90 10.96
N ASP A 121 -3.23 -3.23 10.88
CA ASP A 121 -2.55 -4.10 11.84
C ASP A 121 -1.04 -3.90 11.80
N ILE A 122 -0.44 -3.81 10.61
CA ILE A 122 1.00 -3.59 10.42
C ILE A 122 1.42 -2.19 10.91
N SER A 123 0.65 -1.16 10.56
CA SER A 123 1.00 0.23 10.92
C SER A 123 0.65 0.61 12.36
N GLY A 124 -0.27 -0.12 12.99
CA GLY A 124 -0.83 0.26 14.29
C GLY A 124 -1.66 1.54 14.26
N LEU A 125 -2.13 1.96 13.07
CA LEU A 125 -2.82 3.24 12.86
C LEU A 125 -4.22 3.03 12.28
N GLN A 126 -5.12 3.97 12.60
CA GLN A 126 -6.44 4.01 11.98
C GLN A 126 -6.32 4.38 10.50
N LEU A 127 -6.81 3.50 9.63
CA LEU A 127 -6.89 3.72 8.19
C LEU A 127 -8.33 4.01 7.76
N ASP A 128 -8.57 5.23 7.29
CA ASP A 128 -9.87 5.67 6.78
C ASP A 128 -9.97 5.38 5.27
N TYR A 129 -10.95 4.56 4.88
CA TYR A 129 -11.31 4.38 3.48
C TYR A 129 -12.46 5.30 3.10
N ARG A 130 -12.27 6.12 2.07
CA ARG A 130 -13.29 7.05 1.58
C ARG A 130 -13.85 6.57 0.24
N THR A 131 -15.16 6.40 0.17
CA THR A 131 -15.87 6.14 -1.09
C THR A 131 -15.59 7.28 -2.08
N GLY A 132 -15.16 6.94 -3.30
CA GLY A 132 -14.74 7.94 -4.30
C GLY A 132 -13.35 8.52 -4.09
N GLY A 133 -12.52 7.95 -3.20
CA GLY A 133 -11.16 8.43 -2.95
C GLY A 133 -10.24 8.36 -4.19
N ASP A 134 -10.59 7.58 -5.21
CA ASP A 134 -9.90 7.47 -6.48
C ASP A 134 -9.98 8.75 -7.34
N VAL A 135 -11.02 9.57 -7.16
CA VAL A 135 -11.13 10.90 -7.81
C VAL A 135 -10.65 12.04 -6.92
N GLY A 136 -10.16 11.75 -5.71
CA GLY A 136 -9.70 12.74 -4.73
C GLY A 136 -8.73 13.79 -5.28
N PRO A 137 -7.66 13.39 -6.03
CA PRO A 137 -6.74 14.36 -6.64
C PRO A 137 -7.43 15.32 -7.63
N ALA A 138 -8.36 14.81 -8.45
CA ALA A 138 -9.10 15.63 -9.42
C ALA A 138 -10.05 16.61 -8.71
N LEU A 139 -10.73 16.17 -7.65
CA LEU A 139 -11.57 17.03 -6.82
C LEU A 139 -10.76 18.14 -6.13
N GLY A 140 -9.56 17.80 -5.62
CA GLY A 140 -8.65 18.78 -5.03
C GLY A 140 -8.22 19.85 -6.03
N ALA A 141 -7.84 19.44 -7.24
CA ALA A 141 -7.49 20.37 -8.32
C ALA A 141 -8.67 21.29 -8.71
N ALA A 142 -9.87 20.72 -8.87
CA ALA A 142 -11.07 21.50 -9.14
C ALA A 142 -11.40 22.50 -8.02
N ARG A 143 -11.21 22.10 -6.76
CA ARG A 143 -11.41 22.99 -5.61
C ARG A 143 -10.41 24.13 -5.57
N LEU A 144 -9.12 23.86 -5.87
CA LEU A 144 -8.11 24.91 -5.98
C LEU A 144 -8.45 25.90 -7.10
N ALA A 145 -8.92 25.41 -8.26
CA ALA A 145 -9.38 26.28 -9.34
C ALA A 145 -10.58 27.14 -8.93
N GLN A 146 -11.54 26.58 -8.19
CA GLN A 146 -12.69 27.33 -7.67
C GLN A 146 -12.25 28.45 -6.71
N LEU A 147 -11.33 28.16 -5.79
CA LEU A 147 -10.78 29.15 -4.86
C LEU A 147 -10.00 30.27 -5.56
N ALA A 148 -9.36 29.97 -6.70
CA ALA A 148 -8.64 30.98 -7.48
C ALA A 148 -9.56 31.91 -8.27
N VAL A 149 -10.76 31.45 -8.64
CA VAL A 149 -11.72 32.19 -9.46
C VAL A 149 -12.78 32.92 -8.63
N HIS A 150 -13.05 32.46 -7.41
CA HIS A 150 -14.03 33.06 -6.50
C HIS A 150 -13.35 33.61 -5.24
N ASP A 151 -13.51 34.91 -5.00
CA ASP A 151 -13.04 35.58 -3.78
C ASP A 151 -13.87 35.12 -2.57
N GLU A 152 -13.27 34.98 -1.38
CA GLU A 152 -13.97 34.42 -0.20
C GLU A 152 -15.17 35.28 0.27
N ALA A 153 -15.24 36.53 -0.18
CA ALA A 153 -16.34 37.45 0.09
C ALA A 153 -17.69 37.04 -0.54
N ASP A 154 -17.68 36.12 -1.51
CA ASP A 154 -18.87 35.75 -2.31
C ASP A 154 -19.53 34.43 -1.84
N ARG A 155 -19.23 33.97 -0.62
CA ARG A 155 -19.90 32.78 -0.04
C ARG A 155 -21.17 33.17 0.72
N PRO A 156 -22.37 32.73 0.28
CA PRO A 156 -23.56 32.80 1.11
C PRO A 156 -23.48 31.71 2.19
N GLY A 157 -23.40 32.11 3.46
CA GLY A 157 -23.66 31.23 4.61
C GLY A 157 -22.46 30.77 5.46
N CYS A 158 -21.48 31.65 5.74
CA CYS A 158 -20.72 31.52 6.98
C CYS A 158 -21.49 32.12 8.15
#